data_AF-A0A850MJL7-F1
#
_entry.id   AF-A0A850MJL7-F1
#
_cell.length_a   1.000
_cell.length_b   1.000
_cell.length_c   1.000
_cell.angle_alpha   90.00
_cell.angle_beta   90.00
_cell.angle_gamma   90.00
#
_symmetry.space_group_name_H-M   'P 1'
#
loop_
_entity.id
_entity.type
_entity.pdbx_description
1 polymer ?
#
loop_
_entity_poly.entity_id
_entity_poly.type
_entity_poly.pdbx_seq_one_letter_code
_entity_poly.pdbx_strand_id
1 'polypeptide(L)'
;MLPKKQIEEFVKQFEETYLNKEEGQNHLKAYEREREEVKRYFNEIKSKDENGEDITDDVIYKLLPNNPINDFKTFVGKIPRNSVWGLAYKGSSVKIWFEGAGWHVKENWPKVAQIVFKLINGLINDGDSQQIKDFIQSEYSKGFQTGIISPVLYCLNLKFLVINNKSVDTVKYLAEKNLIDSRLDNYLDNINKLTGFIKRLEIPLFEDFDMFDMFCHWMCDKRLGGYARIPKASEEISENQARDIAITTKEPKELETVYLKFKHKPMIVRRVVDNPYCPSHVKRDYLDYVLTKHLPRFHGTLRTEIYDWDDLLQAMKICLEVWNPPREIAPIIEIDIEDPAINEIFQSLANYKQVVLYGPPGTSKTYFAKGLAKELVGGEKNYKSNVLFIQFHPSYSYEDFVEGLFPKTDDQGNVIFEIKEQIFKNACKKAEDDPRKNFVLILDEINRADLSKVFGEIFSALEYRKDIVKLLYSGIDFTIPSNLYILGTMNTLDKSTVDMDFAFMRRFKFFEVPPSVGTLRKLLEDNSVEKKFVEKVATVFNKIQSIYPLGHAYFKDVKSKNDLKLLWKHQLDFLLKEYFGEIKKEDYEKVKEIYFGGLGIDKD
;
A
#
# COMPACT_ATOMS: atom_id res chain seq x y z
N MET A 1 -0.06 -41.00 0.86
CA MET A 1 1.32 -40.61 1.17
C MET A 1 2.13 -40.76 -0.10
N LEU A 2 2.87 -39.72 -0.48
CA LEU A 2 3.65 -39.70 -1.71
C LEU A 2 4.63 -40.89 -1.76
N PRO A 3 4.95 -41.40 -2.97
CA PRO A 3 5.94 -42.47 -3.13
C PRO A 3 7.29 -42.08 -2.52
N LYS A 4 7.92 -42.98 -1.74
CA LYS A 4 9.17 -42.71 -1.01
C LYS A 4 10.24 -42.04 -1.88
N LYS A 5 10.44 -42.54 -3.10
CA LYS A 5 11.35 -41.97 -4.11
C LYS A 5 11.12 -40.48 -4.39
N GLN A 6 9.87 -40.03 -4.44
CA GLN A 6 9.55 -38.62 -4.67
C GLN A 6 9.92 -37.76 -3.45
N ILE A 7 9.80 -38.31 -2.24
CA ILE A 7 10.22 -37.65 -1.00
C ILE A 7 11.76 -37.55 -0.96
N GLU A 8 12.47 -38.62 -1.31
CA GLU A 8 13.94 -38.64 -1.46
C GLU A 8 14.42 -37.61 -2.50
N GLU A 9 13.71 -37.46 -3.63
CA GLU A 9 14.00 -36.42 -4.64
C GLU A 9 13.82 -34.99 -4.11
N PHE A 10 12.85 -34.75 -3.22
CA PHE A 10 12.70 -33.44 -2.54
C PHE A 10 13.80 -33.21 -1.49
N VAL A 11 14.15 -34.24 -0.71
CA VAL A 11 15.24 -34.18 0.29
C VAL A 11 16.55 -33.81 -0.40
N LYS A 12 16.90 -34.48 -1.50
CA LYS A 12 18.11 -34.17 -2.26
C LYS A 12 18.13 -32.72 -2.78
N GLN A 13 16.99 -32.20 -3.27
CA GLN A 13 16.89 -30.81 -3.70
C GLN A 13 17.00 -29.82 -2.54
N PHE A 14 16.47 -30.15 -1.36
CA PHE A 14 16.66 -29.36 -0.14
C PHE A 14 18.13 -29.30 0.27
N GLU A 15 18.82 -30.44 0.25
CA GLU A 15 20.26 -30.55 0.51
C GLU A 15 21.09 -29.70 -0.47
N GLU A 16 20.87 -29.87 -1.77
CA GLU A 16 21.62 -29.20 -2.84
C GLU A 16 21.34 -27.69 -2.95
N THR A 17 20.11 -27.25 -2.69
CA THR A 17 19.68 -25.86 -2.94
C THR A 17 19.58 -24.99 -1.69
N TYR A 18 19.66 -25.56 -0.48
CA TYR A 18 19.50 -24.79 0.76
C TYR A 18 20.35 -25.29 1.93
N LEU A 19 20.21 -26.54 2.38
CA LEU A 19 20.86 -27.02 3.61
C LEU A 19 22.39 -26.90 3.54
N ASN A 20 22.98 -27.30 2.40
CA ASN A 20 24.42 -27.23 2.16
C ASN A 20 24.88 -25.86 1.61
N LYS A 21 24.02 -24.84 1.64
CA LYS A 21 24.38 -23.44 1.35
C LYS A 21 24.65 -22.68 2.64
N GLU A 22 25.39 -21.58 2.51
CA GLU A 22 25.67 -20.66 3.63
C GLU A 22 24.39 -20.22 4.36
N GLU A 23 23.29 -19.98 3.63
CA GLU A 23 21.98 -19.65 4.19
C GLU A 23 21.44 -20.76 5.11
N GLY A 24 21.45 -22.03 4.68
CA GLY A 24 21.02 -23.17 5.50
C GLY A 24 21.93 -23.41 6.70
N GLN A 25 23.25 -23.26 6.54
CA GLN A 25 24.20 -23.39 7.64
C GLN A 25 24.06 -22.27 8.69
N ASN A 26 23.69 -21.06 8.27
CA ASN A 26 23.36 -19.95 9.18
C ASN A 26 22.00 -20.14 9.85
N HIS A 27 21.04 -20.78 9.17
CA HIS A 27 19.75 -21.16 9.74
C HIS A 27 19.93 -22.22 10.86
N LEU A 28 20.71 -23.29 10.63
CA LEU A 28 21.04 -24.29 11.65
C LEU A 28 21.61 -23.67 12.94
N LYS A 29 22.60 -22.79 12.81
CA LYS A 29 23.21 -22.07 13.96
C LYS A 29 22.21 -21.18 14.72
N ALA A 30 21.13 -20.75 14.07
CA ALA A 30 20.11 -19.94 14.72
C ALA A 30 19.22 -20.78 15.68
N TYR A 31 18.94 -22.06 15.37
CA TYR A 31 18.23 -22.98 16.27
C TYR A 31 18.92 -23.10 17.64
N GLU A 32 20.24 -23.34 17.65
CA GLU A 32 21.02 -23.47 18.89
C GLU A 32 21.00 -22.18 19.71
N ARG A 33 21.29 -21.04 19.07
CA ARG A 33 21.29 -19.72 19.72
C ARG A 33 19.92 -19.37 20.30
N GLU A 34 18.83 -19.64 19.59
CA GLU A 34 17.47 -19.37 20.09
C GLU A 34 17.08 -20.29 21.25
N ARG A 35 17.51 -21.56 21.23
CA ARG A 35 17.36 -22.46 22.39
C ARG A 35 18.02 -21.90 23.65
N GLU A 36 19.22 -21.35 23.55
CA GLU A 36 19.90 -20.71 24.69
C GLU A 36 19.21 -19.41 25.14
N GLU A 37 18.84 -18.53 24.20
CA GLU A 37 18.19 -17.26 24.51
C GLU A 37 16.82 -17.44 25.18
N VAL A 38 15.97 -18.34 24.65
CA VAL A 38 14.64 -18.63 25.21
C VAL A 38 14.75 -19.28 26.59
N LYS A 39 15.69 -20.21 26.81
CA LYS A 39 15.95 -20.79 28.14
C LYS A 39 16.34 -19.73 29.16
N ARG A 40 17.22 -18.79 28.79
CA ARG A 40 17.59 -17.67 29.67
C ARG A 40 16.37 -16.81 30.02
N TYR A 41 15.59 -16.38 29.02
CA TYR A 41 14.42 -15.54 29.27
C TYR A 41 13.33 -16.22 30.08
N PHE A 42 13.09 -17.49 29.84
CA PHE A 42 12.12 -18.26 30.61
C PHE A 42 12.53 -18.33 32.10
N ASN A 43 13.82 -18.52 32.39
CA ASN A 43 14.34 -18.51 33.76
C ASN A 43 14.30 -17.11 34.40
N GLU A 44 14.62 -16.04 33.65
CA GLU A 44 14.45 -14.64 34.10
C GLU A 44 12.99 -14.36 34.50
N ILE A 45 12.04 -14.74 33.62
CA ILE A 45 10.60 -14.54 33.83
C ILE A 45 10.10 -15.35 35.03
N LYS A 46 10.54 -16.60 35.16
CA LYS A 46 10.19 -17.46 36.29
C LYS A 46 10.62 -16.85 37.63
N SER A 47 11.85 -16.36 37.71
CA SER A 47 12.34 -15.71 38.94
C SER A 47 11.56 -14.43 39.27
N LYS A 48 11.12 -13.67 38.25
CA LYS A 48 10.28 -12.48 38.45
C LYS A 48 8.88 -12.81 38.94
N ASP A 49 8.25 -13.82 38.34
CA ASP A 49 6.93 -14.32 38.73
C ASP A 49 6.93 -14.83 40.18
N GLU A 50 7.97 -15.60 40.55
CA GLU A 50 8.20 -16.09 41.93
C GLU A 50 8.41 -14.94 42.94
N ASN A 51 8.95 -13.79 42.50
CA ASN A 51 9.10 -12.58 43.31
C ASN A 51 7.83 -11.69 43.35
N GLY A 52 6.80 -12.00 42.55
CA GLY A 52 5.60 -11.16 42.40
C GLY A 52 5.80 -9.90 41.55
N GLU A 53 6.83 -9.85 40.69
CA GLU A 53 7.07 -8.77 39.74
C GLU A 53 6.13 -8.86 38.52
N ASP A 54 5.91 -7.73 37.82
CA ASP A 54 5.13 -7.73 36.57
C ASP A 54 5.93 -8.35 35.42
N ILE A 55 5.52 -9.55 35.01
CA ILE A 55 6.09 -10.28 33.87
C ILE A 55 5.45 -9.96 32.52
N THR A 56 4.46 -9.05 32.45
CA THR A 56 3.60 -8.86 31.26
C THR A 56 4.40 -8.63 29.99
N ASP A 57 5.30 -7.64 30.00
CA ASP A 57 6.09 -7.29 28.83
C ASP A 57 7.18 -8.32 28.53
N ASP A 58 7.76 -8.96 29.55
CA ASP A 58 8.74 -10.02 29.34
C ASP A 58 8.11 -11.25 28.66
N VAL A 59 6.94 -11.71 29.09
CA VAL A 59 6.23 -12.85 28.44
C VAL A 59 5.84 -12.50 27.00
N ILE A 60 5.20 -11.34 26.80
CA ILE A 60 4.68 -10.95 25.48
C ILE A 60 5.79 -10.64 24.47
N TYR A 61 6.95 -10.14 24.92
CA TYR A 61 8.03 -9.71 24.01
C TYR A 61 9.27 -10.61 23.96
N LYS A 62 9.49 -11.50 24.95
CA LYS A 62 10.61 -12.47 24.97
C LYS A 62 10.19 -13.92 24.73
N LEU A 63 8.97 -14.33 25.12
CA LEU A 63 8.50 -15.71 24.93
C LEU A 63 7.61 -15.84 23.69
N LEU A 64 6.61 -14.98 23.50
CA LEU A 64 5.77 -15.07 22.31
C LEU A 64 6.50 -14.61 21.04
N PRO A 65 6.10 -15.09 19.84
CA PRO A 65 6.54 -14.56 18.56
C PRO A 65 6.27 -13.05 18.44
N ASN A 66 7.32 -12.27 18.69
CA ASN A 66 7.33 -10.81 18.75
C ASN A 66 8.29 -10.25 17.69
N ASN A 67 8.19 -8.95 17.38
CA ASN A 67 8.74 -8.37 16.18
C ASN A 67 9.21 -6.89 16.37
N PRO A 68 10.51 -6.59 16.65
CA PRO A 68 11.01 -5.24 16.91
C PRO A 68 11.57 -4.49 15.67
N ILE A 69 11.24 -3.19 15.51
CA ILE A 69 12.18 -2.19 14.95
C ILE A 69 11.74 -0.75 15.30
N ASN A 70 12.76 0.12 15.46
CA ASN A 70 12.80 1.59 15.37
C ASN A 70 12.74 2.51 16.61
N ASP A 71 12.20 2.11 17.77
CA ASP A 71 12.29 2.95 18.99
C ASP A 71 13.04 2.33 20.18
N PHE A 72 13.72 1.20 19.97
CA PHE A 72 14.69 0.65 20.95
C PHE A 72 16.06 1.36 20.92
N LYS A 73 16.10 2.67 20.64
CA LYS A 73 17.28 3.50 20.92
C LYS A 73 17.45 3.79 22.43
N THR A 74 16.43 3.53 23.24
CA THR A 74 16.39 3.82 24.68
C THR A 74 16.70 2.61 25.58
N PHE A 75 16.79 1.38 25.05
CA PHE A 75 17.11 0.19 25.85
C PHE A 75 18.14 -0.73 25.17
N VAL A 76 19.41 -0.49 25.52
CA VAL A 76 20.60 -1.37 25.37
C VAL A 76 20.88 -1.93 23.97
N GLY A 77 21.91 -1.38 23.31
CA GLY A 77 22.29 -1.79 21.96
C GLY A 77 22.94 -3.17 21.85
N LYS A 78 22.44 -3.98 20.90
CA LYS A 78 23.19 -5.01 20.13
C LYS A 78 22.38 -5.43 18.89
N ILE A 79 23.13 -5.87 17.87
CA ILE A 79 22.82 -6.46 16.55
C ILE A 79 21.38 -7.01 16.35
N PRO A 80 20.75 -6.82 15.16
CA PRO A 80 19.43 -7.39 14.85
C PRO A 80 19.38 -8.93 14.97
N ARG A 81 18.29 -9.45 15.54
CA ARG A 81 17.98 -10.89 15.56
C ARG A 81 17.52 -11.39 14.19
N ASN A 82 18.18 -12.43 13.69
CA ASN A 82 17.63 -13.31 12.66
C ASN A 82 17.00 -14.53 13.35
N SER A 83 15.74 -14.45 13.80
CA SER A 83 15.05 -15.57 14.46
C SER A 83 14.52 -16.59 13.45
N VAL A 84 14.72 -17.88 13.74
CA VAL A 84 14.15 -19.02 12.98
C VAL A 84 12.62 -18.96 12.97
N TRP A 85 12.01 -18.81 14.15
CA TRP A 85 10.56 -18.92 14.34
C TRP A 85 9.84 -17.58 14.48
N GLY A 86 10.53 -16.46 14.28
CA GLY A 86 9.92 -15.13 14.39
C GLY A 86 9.69 -14.66 15.82
N LEU A 87 10.62 -14.97 16.73
CA LEU A 87 10.75 -14.32 18.04
C LEU A 87 11.36 -12.90 17.92
N ALA A 88 11.66 -12.44 16.69
CA ALA A 88 11.98 -11.06 16.29
C ALA A 88 11.93 -10.82 14.75
N TYR A 89 11.08 -9.90 14.26
CA TYR A 89 11.08 -9.14 12.99
C TYR A 89 10.33 -7.76 13.12
N LYS A 90 9.14 -7.46 12.53
CA LYS A 90 8.49 -6.11 12.61
C LYS A 90 6.94 -6.03 12.41
N GLY A 91 6.22 -5.13 13.13
CA GLY A 91 4.93 -4.51 12.68
C GLY A 91 3.73 -4.45 13.67
N SER A 92 3.40 -3.26 14.21
CA SER A 92 2.51 -3.06 15.39
C SER A 92 3.13 -3.67 16.67
N SER A 93 2.78 -3.20 17.87
CA SER A 93 3.11 -4.02 19.05
C SER A 93 2.31 -5.32 18.97
N VAL A 94 2.84 -6.43 19.51
CA VAL A 94 2.10 -7.71 19.59
C VAL A 94 0.73 -7.50 20.21
N LYS A 95 0.65 -6.62 21.22
CA LYS A 95 -0.57 -6.12 21.84
C LYS A 95 -1.53 -5.48 20.82
N ILE A 96 -1.07 -4.49 20.04
CA ILE A 96 -1.87 -3.82 18.99
C ILE A 96 -2.29 -4.79 17.87
N TRP A 97 -1.48 -5.80 17.52
CA TRP A 97 -1.87 -6.80 16.52
C TRP A 97 -3.03 -7.68 17.02
N PHE A 98 -2.91 -8.22 18.23
CA PHE A 98 -3.98 -8.99 18.87
C PHE A 98 -5.23 -8.14 19.15
N GLU A 99 -5.07 -6.88 19.56
CA GLU A 99 -6.16 -5.91 19.74
C GLU A 99 -6.86 -5.59 18.42
N GLY A 100 -6.10 -5.30 17.36
CA GLY A 100 -6.61 -5.02 16.02
C GLY A 100 -7.26 -6.22 15.33
N ALA A 101 -6.89 -7.44 15.74
CA ALA A 101 -7.55 -8.68 15.33
C ALA A 101 -8.79 -9.02 16.18
N GLY A 102 -9.10 -8.23 17.22
CA GLY A 102 -10.25 -8.44 18.10
C GLY A 102 -10.10 -9.62 19.08
N TRP A 103 -8.88 -9.98 19.45
CA TRP A 103 -8.60 -11.10 20.36
C TRP A 103 -8.76 -10.64 21.82
N HIS A 104 -8.01 -9.62 22.24
CA HIS A 104 -8.06 -9.04 23.60
C HIS A 104 -7.91 -7.52 23.58
N VAL A 105 -8.37 -6.84 24.65
CA VAL A 105 -8.20 -5.39 24.86
C VAL A 105 -7.02 -5.09 25.79
N LYS A 106 -6.56 -3.83 25.80
CA LYS A 106 -5.34 -3.39 26.48
C LYS A 106 -5.29 -3.75 27.97
N GLU A 107 -6.44 -3.72 28.64
CA GLU A 107 -6.61 -3.96 30.07
C GLU A 107 -6.39 -5.44 30.44
N ASN A 108 -6.47 -6.35 29.47
CA ASN A 108 -6.38 -7.79 29.69
C ASN A 108 -4.95 -8.35 29.59
N TRP A 109 -3.97 -7.57 29.10
CA TRP A 109 -2.60 -8.07 28.85
C TRP A 109 -1.91 -8.71 30.06
N PRO A 110 -2.02 -8.20 31.29
CA PRO A 110 -1.41 -8.86 32.45
C PRO A 110 -1.96 -10.26 32.71
N LYS A 111 -3.28 -10.45 32.52
CA LYS A 111 -3.92 -11.76 32.65
C LYS A 111 -3.53 -12.71 31.52
N VAL A 112 -3.50 -12.21 30.27
CA VAL A 112 -3.05 -13.01 29.11
C VAL A 112 -1.61 -13.49 29.31
N ALA A 113 -0.70 -12.60 29.71
CA ALA A 113 0.70 -12.94 29.96
C ALA A 113 0.85 -13.99 31.08
N GLN A 114 0.16 -13.80 32.20
CA GLN A 114 0.15 -14.76 33.31
C GLN A 114 -0.37 -16.14 32.90
N ILE A 115 -1.48 -16.20 32.16
CA ILE A 115 -2.09 -17.45 31.71
C ILE A 115 -1.23 -18.17 30.66
N VAL A 116 -0.59 -17.43 29.75
CA VAL A 116 0.39 -17.96 28.79
C VAL A 116 1.64 -18.49 29.49
N PHE A 117 2.19 -17.75 30.47
CA PHE A 117 3.37 -18.19 31.21
C PHE A 117 3.08 -19.45 32.03
N LYS A 118 1.93 -19.51 32.71
CA LYS A 118 1.47 -20.70 33.44
C LYS A 118 1.35 -21.93 32.52
N LEU A 119 0.77 -21.78 31.33
CA LEU A 119 0.68 -22.85 30.32
C LEU A 119 2.07 -23.36 29.91
N ILE A 120 3.01 -22.46 29.59
CA ILE A 120 4.35 -22.86 29.16
C ILE A 120 5.11 -23.54 30.30
N ASN A 121 5.09 -22.96 31.50
CA ASN A 121 5.82 -23.46 32.65
C ASN A 121 5.36 -24.85 33.07
N GLY A 122 4.05 -25.07 33.22
CA GLY A 122 3.53 -26.36 33.64
C GLY A 122 3.58 -27.43 32.54
N LEU A 123 3.49 -27.09 31.24
CA LEU A 123 3.77 -28.06 30.17
C LEU A 123 5.22 -28.55 30.21
N ILE A 124 6.17 -27.66 30.51
CA ILE A 124 7.58 -28.01 30.64
C ILE A 124 7.83 -28.91 31.86
N ASN A 125 7.25 -28.59 33.02
CA ASN A 125 7.45 -29.32 34.27
C ASN A 125 6.64 -30.63 34.35
N ASP A 126 5.33 -30.55 34.15
CA ASP A 126 4.38 -31.64 34.44
C ASP A 126 4.00 -32.44 33.18
N GLY A 127 4.03 -31.79 32.01
CA GLY A 127 3.63 -32.40 30.74
C GLY A 127 2.14 -32.71 30.61
N ASP A 128 1.31 -32.18 31.52
CA ASP A 128 -0.12 -32.52 31.60
C ASP A 128 -0.96 -31.81 30.54
N SER A 129 -1.74 -32.61 29.81
CA SER A 129 -2.81 -32.17 28.90
C SER A 129 -3.87 -31.27 29.55
N GLN A 130 -4.06 -31.36 30.87
CA GLN A 130 -5.08 -30.58 31.57
C GLN A 130 -4.83 -29.07 31.47
N GLN A 131 -3.57 -28.63 31.47
CA GLN A 131 -3.24 -27.20 31.39
C GLN A 131 -3.60 -26.58 30.03
N ILE A 132 -3.54 -27.35 28.95
CA ILE A 132 -4.04 -26.94 27.63
C ILE A 132 -5.56 -26.77 27.68
N LYS A 133 -6.28 -27.68 28.35
CA LYS A 133 -7.75 -27.57 28.50
C LYS A 133 -8.13 -26.36 29.35
N ASP A 134 -7.47 -26.16 30.48
CA ASP A 134 -7.68 -25.03 31.38
C ASP A 134 -7.40 -23.69 30.66
N PHE A 135 -6.33 -23.63 29.86
CA PHE A 135 -6.02 -22.48 29.01
C PHE A 135 -7.17 -22.23 28.00
N ILE A 136 -7.57 -23.25 27.24
CA ILE A 136 -8.61 -23.14 26.19
C ILE A 136 -9.99 -22.80 26.77
N GLN A 137 -10.29 -23.23 27.99
CA GLN A 137 -11.52 -22.86 28.70
C GLN A 137 -11.50 -21.40 29.22
N SER A 138 -10.33 -20.76 29.29
CA SER A 138 -10.23 -19.35 29.65
C SER A 138 -10.66 -18.44 28.48
N GLU A 139 -11.28 -17.31 28.83
CA GLU A 139 -11.61 -16.22 27.89
C GLU A 139 -10.37 -15.61 27.20
N TYR A 140 -9.17 -15.89 27.72
CA TYR A 140 -7.88 -15.38 27.25
C TYR A 140 -7.18 -16.28 26.22
N SER A 141 -7.84 -17.36 25.78
CA SER A 141 -7.30 -18.27 24.75
C SER A 141 -7.69 -17.93 23.31
N LYS A 142 -8.63 -16.99 23.13
CA LYS A 142 -9.25 -16.73 21.83
C LYS A 142 -8.20 -16.37 20.77
N GLY A 143 -8.06 -17.26 19.79
CA GLY A 143 -7.14 -17.13 18.65
C GLY A 143 -5.77 -17.81 18.84
N PHE A 144 -5.35 -18.17 20.05
CA PHE A 144 -4.07 -18.85 20.26
C PHE A 144 -4.04 -20.21 19.53
N GLN A 145 -3.06 -20.38 18.65
CA GLN A 145 -2.81 -21.59 17.87
C GLN A 145 -1.47 -22.23 18.26
N THR A 146 -1.27 -23.50 17.88
CA THR A 146 -0.02 -24.23 18.16
C THR A 146 1.22 -23.48 17.65
N GLY A 147 1.13 -22.77 16.52
CA GLY A 147 2.24 -22.03 15.94
C GLY A 147 2.74 -20.85 16.79
N ILE A 148 1.97 -20.41 17.78
CA ILE A 148 2.34 -19.32 18.70
C ILE A 148 3.11 -19.86 19.91
N ILE A 149 2.74 -21.04 20.42
CA ILE A 149 3.27 -21.60 21.68
C ILE A 149 4.34 -22.67 21.44
N SER A 150 4.21 -23.47 20.38
CA SER A 150 5.11 -24.60 20.10
C SER A 150 6.59 -24.23 19.86
N PRO A 151 6.97 -23.08 19.24
CA PRO A 151 8.38 -22.72 19.13
C PRO A 151 9.07 -22.53 20.48
N VAL A 152 8.36 -21.94 21.45
CA VAL A 152 8.86 -21.70 22.82
C VAL A 152 9.03 -23.01 23.55
N LEU A 153 8.01 -23.87 23.50
CA LEU A 153 8.04 -25.19 24.12
C LEU A 153 9.16 -26.05 23.54
N TYR A 154 9.35 -26.04 22.21
CA TYR A 154 10.43 -26.74 21.54
C TYR A 154 11.81 -26.23 21.99
N CYS A 155 11.96 -24.90 22.11
CA CYS A 155 13.21 -24.30 22.57
C CYS A 155 13.60 -24.73 23.99
N LEU A 156 12.60 -24.83 24.88
CA LEU A 156 12.78 -25.24 26.27
C LEU A 156 12.94 -26.76 26.41
N ASN A 157 12.20 -27.56 25.64
CA ASN A 157 12.23 -29.02 25.66
C ASN A 157 11.87 -29.63 24.29
N LEU A 158 12.84 -30.30 23.67
CA LEU A 158 12.74 -30.88 22.32
C LEU A 158 11.62 -31.93 22.16
N LYS A 159 11.01 -32.43 23.24
CA LYS A 159 9.80 -33.30 23.16
C LYS A 159 8.60 -32.58 22.53
N PHE A 160 8.56 -31.26 22.60
CA PHE A 160 7.44 -30.44 22.11
C PHE A 160 7.70 -29.93 20.70
N LEU A 161 7.51 -30.79 19.70
CA LEU A 161 7.77 -30.46 18.30
C LEU A 161 7.03 -29.18 17.86
N VAL A 162 7.65 -28.40 16.97
CA VAL A 162 7.05 -27.20 16.38
C VAL A 162 5.91 -27.60 15.46
N ILE A 163 4.71 -27.07 15.70
CA ILE A 163 3.54 -27.30 14.87
C ILE A 163 2.97 -25.95 14.47
N ASN A 164 3.32 -25.50 13.27
CA ASN A 164 2.86 -24.28 12.63
C ASN A 164 2.20 -24.61 11.28
N ASN A 165 1.67 -23.59 10.58
CA ASN A 165 1.03 -23.80 9.28
C ASN A 165 1.97 -24.46 8.26
N LYS A 166 3.28 -24.15 8.29
CA LYS A 166 4.25 -24.75 7.36
C LYS A 166 4.39 -26.26 7.57
N SER A 167 4.54 -26.69 8.82
CA SER A 167 4.59 -28.12 9.15
C SER A 167 3.27 -28.83 8.82
N VAL A 168 2.12 -28.18 9.06
CA VAL A 168 0.79 -28.75 8.78
C VAL A 168 0.61 -28.98 7.28
N ASP A 169 0.89 -27.98 6.45
CA ASP A 169 0.74 -28.08 4.99
C ASP A 169 1.78 -29.03 4.36
N THR A 170 3.04 -29.01 4.80
CA THR A 170 4.06 -29.96 4.33
C THR A 170 3.69 -31.41 4.69
N VAL A 171 3.27 -31.68 5.94
CA VAL A 171 2.83 -33.03 6.34
C VAL A 171 1.58 -33.44 5.58
N LYS A 172 0.61 -32.53 5.38
CA LYS A 172 -0.61 -32.80 4.62
C LYS A 172 -0.32 -33.19 3.17
N TYR A 173 0.63 -32.50 2.53
CA TYR A 173 1.07 -32.84 1.17
C TYR A 173 1.77 -34.19 1.11
N LEU A 174 2.80 -34.40 1.93
CA LEU A 174 3.56 -35.65 1.94
C LEU A 174 2.67 -36.85 2.32
N ALA A 175 1.73 -36.68 3.26
CA ALA A 175 0.80 -37.73 3.69
C ALA A 175 -0.39 -37.95 2.72
N GLU A 176 -0.70 -36.96 1.87
CA GLU A 176 -1.92 -36.85 1.05
C GLU A 176 -3.23 -36.86 1.88
N LYS A 177 -3.16 -36.40 3.14
CA LYS A 177 -4.30 -36.30 4.06
C LYS A 177 -4.01 -35.33 5.20
N ASN A 178 -5.05 -34.73 5.78
CA ASN A 178 -4.92 -33.93 7.00
C ASN A 178 -4.56 -34.86 8.17
N LEU A 179 -3.27 -34.96 8.52
CA LEU A 179 -2.79 -35.81 9.62
C LEU A 179 -2.63 -35.03 10.93
N ILE A 180 -2.26 -33.75 10.84
CA ILE A 180 -2.12 -32.81 11.96
C ILE A 180 -2.82 -31.49 11.60
N ASP A 181 -3.09 -30.67 12.61
CA ASP A 181 -3.68 -29.34 12.46
C ASP A 181 -3.02 -28.33 13.41
N SER A 182 -3.42 -27.06 13.33
CA SER A 182 -2.89 -25.95 14.14
C SER A 182 -3.68 -25.66 15.42
N ARG A 183 -4.61 -26.54 15.81
CA ARG A 183 -5.45 -26.33 17.00
C ARG A 183 -4.70 -26.73 18.27
N LEU A 184 -4.78 -25.88 19.29
CA LEU A 184 -4.02 -26.07 20.53
C LEU A 184 -4.51 -27.27 21.36
N ASP A 185 -5.80 -27.60 21.30
CA ASP A 185 -6.39 -28.79 21.95
C ASP A 185 -5.79 -30.10 21.43
N ASN A 186 -5.49 -30.15 20.13
CA ASN A 186 -4.90 -31.31 19.47
C ASN A 186 -3.36 -31.36 19.57
N TYR A 187 -2.69 -30.40 20.23
CA TYR A 187 -1.24 -30.22 20.12
C TYR A 187 -0.41 -31.46 20.52
N LEU A 188 -0.67 -32.04 21.70
CA LEU A 188 0.08 -33.20 22.22
C LEU A 188 -0.16 -34.47 21.38
N ASP A 189 -1.38 -34.64 20.88
CA ASP A 189 -1.73 -35.73 19.97
C ASP A 189 -1.08 -35.52 18.58
N ASN A 190 -1.05 -34.29 18.09
CA ASN A 190 -0.39 -33.93 16.83
C ASN A 190 1.14 -34.11 16.91
N ILE A 191 1.80 -33.92 18.07
CA ILE A 191 3.21 -34.32 18.27
C ILE A 191 3.40 -35.83 18.06
N ASN A 192 2.53 -36.66 18.63
CA ASN A 192 2.61 -38.12 18.46
C ASN A 192 2.39 -38.53 17.00
N LYS A 193 1.39 -37.94 16.34
CA LYS A 193 1.12 -38.16 14.90
C LYS A 193 2.28 -37.73 14.02
N LEU A 194 2.90 -36.59 14.31
CA LEU A 194 4.04 -36.02 13.58
C LEU A 194 5.29 -36.88 13.77
N THR A 195 5.63 -37.24 15.00
CA THR A 195 6.74 -38.16 15.31
C THR A 195 6.56 -39.50 14.61
N GLY A 196 5.36 -40.08 14.67
CA GLY A 196 5.04 -41.31 13.97
C GLY A 196 5.02 -41.16 12.44
N PHE A 197 4.75 -39.96 11.91
CA PHE A 197 4.83 -39.67 10.48
C PHE A 197 6.26 -39.59 10.00
N ILE A 198 7.11 -38.79 10.66
CA ILE A 198 8.53 -38.65 10.34
C ILE A 198 9.22 -40.01 10.33
N LYS A 199 8.99 -40.86 11.35
CA LYS A 199 9.51 -42.24 11.38
C LYS A 199 9.06 -43.10 10.20
N ARG A 200 7.84 -42.91 9.68
CA ARG A 200 7.32 -43.62 8.49
C ARG A 200 7.84 -43.06 7.16
N LEU A 201 8.50 -41.91 7.15
CA LEU A 201 9.18 -41.42 5.95
C LEU A 201 10.46 -42.22 5.66
N GLU A 202 11.08 -42.81 6.69
CA GLU A 202 12.35 -43.55 6.59
C GLU A 202 13.47 -42.73 5.91
N ILE A 203 13.51 -41.42 6.20
CA ILE A 203 14.53 -40.47 5.76
C ILE A 203 15.45 -40.17 6.96
N PRO A 204 16.71 -40.64 6.99
CA PRO A 204 17.60 -40.43 8.13
C PRO A 204 17.84 -38.96 8.50
N LEU A 205 17.84 -38.07 7.51
CA LEU A 205 17.99 -36.63 7.72
C LEU A 205 16.88 -36.04 8.63
N PHE A 206 15.68 -36.62 8.62
CA PHE A 206 14.55 -36.14 9.43
C PHE A 206 14.46 -36.78 10.81
N GLU A 207 15.40 -37.64 11.21
CA GLU A 207 15.51 -38.08 12.60
C GLU A 207 15.87 -36.91 13.53
N ASP A 208 16.60 -35.92 13.00
CA ASP A 208 16.69 -34.58 13.57
C ASP A 208 15.48 -33.74 13.14
N PHE A 209 14.75 -33.20 14.11
CA PHE A 209 13.58 -32.38 13.86
C PHE A 209 13.93 -30.97 13.38
N ASP A 210 15.12 -30.42 13.72
CA ASP A 210 15.56 -29.14 13.16
C ASP A 210 15.66 -29.22 11.63
N MET A 211 16.19 -30.34 11.12
CA MET A 211 16.27 -30.62 9.69
C MET A 211 14.88 -30.75 9.04
N PHE A 212 13.91 -31.35 9.74
CA PHE A 212 12.53 -31.48 9.25
C PHE A 212 11.79 -30.12 9.24
N ASP A 213 11.99 -29.27 10.25
CA ASP A 213 11.40 -27.92 10.29
C ASP A 213 12.05 -26.99 9.24
N MET A 214 13.37 -27.06 9.06
CA MET A 214 14.07 -26.42 7.93
C MET A 214 13.57 -26.90 6.57
N PHE A 215 13.30 -28.20 6.41
CA PHE A 215 12.67 -28.74 5.22
C PHE A 215 11.24 -28.20 5.03
N CYS A 216 10.45 -28.04 6.09
CA CYS A 216 9.14 -27.39 6.01
C CYS A 216 9.24 -25.91 5.59
N HIS A 217 10.26 -25.18 6.07
CA HIS A 217 10.57 -23.82 5.61
C HIS A 217 10.93 -23.81 4.12
N TRP A 218 11.82 -24.71 3.68
CA TRP A 218 12.21 -24.83 2.26
C TRP A 218 11.04 -25.22 1.35
N MET A 219 10.18 -26.16 1.77
CA MET A 219 8.97 -26.53 1.03
C MET A 219 8.02 -25.34 0.87
N CYS A 220 7.84 -24.52 1.92
CA CYS A 220 7.09 -23.27 1.86
C CYS A 220 7.71 -22.27 0.86
N ASP A 221 9.03 -22.04 0.93
CA ASP A 221 9.75 -21.06 0.09
C ASP A 221 9.82 -21.48 -1.39
N LYS A 222 10.07 -22.77 -1.67
CA LYS A 222 9.99 -23.37 -3.01
C LYS A 222 8.55 -23.57 -3.50
N ARG A 223 7.57 -23.33 -2.62
CA ARG A 223 6.15 -23.48 -2.86
C ARG A 223 5.74 -24.88 -3.32
N LEU A 224 6.30 -25.89 -2.64
CA LEU A 224 6.04 -27.30 -2.87
C LEU A 224 5.02 -27.80 -1.84
N GLY A 225 3.88 -28.29 -2.32
CA GLY A 225 2.91 -29.01 -1.49
C GLY A 225 1.63 -28.26 -1.10
N GLY A 226 0.99 -27.59 -2.07
CA GLY A 226 -0.25 -26.84 -1.85
C GLY A 226 -0.03 -25.33 -1.72
N TYR A 227 1.17 -24.92 -1.36
CA TYR A 227 1.72 -23.61 -1.70
C TYR A 227 1.86 -23.49 -3.25
N ALA A 228 1.88 -22.26 -3.80
CA ALA A 228 1.47 -22.03 -5.20
C ALA A 228 2.57 -21.51 -6.16
N ARG A 229 2.94 -22.14 -7.30
CA ARG A 229 2.39 -23.26 -8.12
C ARG A 229 3.54 -23.97 -8.89
N ILE A 230 3.38 -25.07 -9.65
CA ILE A 230 2.99 -25.17 -11.09
C ILE A 230 2.89 -26.65 -11.53
N PRO A 231 1.90 -27.08 -12.33
CA PRO A 231 1.99 -28.28 -13.18
C PRO A 231 2.74 -27.96 -14.49
N LYS A 232 3.73 -28.77 -14.88
CA LYS A 232 4.74 -28.55 -15.95
C LYS A 232 4.23 -28.39 -17.41
N ALA A 233 2.94 -28.17 -17.66
CA ALA A 233 2.32 -28.37 -18.98
C ALA A 233 1.48 -27.17 -19.53
N SER A 234 1.87 -25.91 -19.29
CA SER A 234 1.08 -24.74 -19.76
C SER A 234 1.86 -23.48 -20.21
N GLU A 235 3.03 -23.70 -20.82
CA GLU A 235 3.52 -22.80 -21.88
C GLU A 235 2.61 -23.08 -23.10
N GLU A 236 1.52 -22.35 -23.33
CA GLU A 236 1.45 -21.36 -24.44
C GLU A 236 0.29 -20.35 -24.31
N ILE A 237 -0.58 -20.45 -23.29
CA ILE A 237 -1.81 -19.60 -23.20
C ILE A 237 -1.46 -18.10 -23.16
N SER A 238 -1.96 -17.32 -24.13
CA SER A 238 -1.89 -15.85 -24.21
C SER A 238 -2.99 -15.15 -23.39
N GLU A 239 -2.89 -13.84 -23.18
CA GLU A 239 -3.89 -13.08 -22.40
C GLU A 239 -5.29 -13.05 -23.01
N ASN A 240 -5.42 -13.08 -24.33
CA ASN A 240 -6.73 -13.10 -24.99
C ASN A 240 -7.36 -14.49 -24.83
N GLN A 241 -6.62 -15.56 -25.13
CA GLN A 241 -7.07 -16.94 -24.87
C GLN A 241 -7.43 -17.15 -23.39
N ALA A 242 -6.65 -16.60 -22.46
CA ALA A 242 -6.92 -16.66 -21.03
C ALA A 242 -8.22 -15.96 -20.64
N ARG A 243 -8.54 -14.81 -21.26
CA ARG A 243 -9.82 -14.11 -21.07
C ARG A 243 -10.99 -14.91 -21.61
N ASP A 244 -10.82 -15.54 -22.77
CA ASP A 244 -11.88 -16.31 -23.42
C ASP A 244 -12.15 -17.60 -22.67
N ILE A 245 -11.11 -18.35 -22.28
CA ILE A 245 -11.21 -19.53 -21.39
C ILE A 245 -11.91 -19.14 -20.08
N ALA A 246 -11.48 -18.06 -19.42
CA ALA A 246 -12.07 -17.61 -18.17
C ALA A 246 -13.60 -17.33 -18.25
N ILE A 247 -14.08 -16.87 -19.41
CA ILE A 247 -15.51 -16.61 -19.63
C ILE A 247 -16.26 -17.88 -20.08
N THR A 248 -15.66 -18.71 -20.92
CA THR A 248 -16.39 -19.74 -21.68
C THR A 248 -16.24 -21.15 -21.16
N THR A 249 -15.12 -21.49 -20.49
CA THR A 249 -14.90 -22.87 -20.05
C THR A 249 -15.80 -23.24 -18.88
N LYS A 250 -16.13 -24.53 -18.84
CA LYS A 250 -16.83 -25.20 -17.72
C LYS A 250 -15.88 -26.12 -16.94
N GLU A 251 -14.63 -26.27 -17.39
CA GLU A 251 -13.64 -27.15 -16.78
C GLU A 251 -12.92 -26.43 -15.62
N PRO A 252 -13.10 -26.86 -14.35
CA PRO A 252 -12.54 -26.16 -13.20
C PRO A 252 -11.01 -26.12 -13.23
N LYS A 253 -10.36 -27.13 -13.83
CA LYS A 253 -8.89 -27.21 -13.99
C LYS A 253 -8.33 -26.19 -14.97
N GLU A 254 -9.08 -25.82 -16.00
CA GLU A 254 -8.67 -24.78 -16.95
C GLU A 254 -8.76 -23.39 -16.31
N LEU A 255 -9.85 -23.12 -15.59
CA LEU A 255 -10.03 -21.91 -14.78
C LEU A 255 -8.90 -21.76 -13.76
N GLU A 256 -8.59 -22.84 -13.05
CA GLU A 256 -7.43 -22.90 -12.16
C GLU A 256 -6.15 -22.55 -12.91
N THR A 257 -5.84 -23.20 -14.03
CA THR A 257 -4.63 -22.98 -14.85
C THR A 257 -4.50 -21.52 -15.32
N VAL A 258 -5.59 -20.91 -15.80
CA VAL A 258 -5.63 -19.49 -16.18
C VAL A 258 -5.35 -18.61 -14.97
N TYR A 259 -5.99 -18.88 -13.83
CA TYR A 259 -5.69 -18.15 -12.59
C TYR A 259 -4.25 -18.39 -12.10
N LEU A 260 -3.66 -19.56 -12.33
CA LEU A 260 -2.26 -19.84 -11.96
C LEU A 260 -1.31 -18.89 -12.70
N LYS A 261 -1.49 -18.76 -14.02
CA LYS A 261 -0.63 -17.96 -14.91
C LYS A 261 -0.88 -16.45 -14.76
N PHE A 262 -2.14 -16.05 -14.57
CA PHE A 262 -2.56 -14.64 -14.61
C PHE A 262 -3.01 -14.04 -13.26
N LYS A 263 -2.68 -14.65 -12.11
CA LYS A 263 -3.00 -14.13 -10.75
C LYS A 263 -2.61 -12.66 -10.53
N HIS A 264 -1.60 -12.18 -11.25
CA HIS A 264 -1.10 -10.79 -11.19
C HIS A 264 -1.87 -9.80 -12.11
N LYS A 265 -2.87 -10.26 -12.88
CA LYS A 265 -3.66 -9.44 -13.82
C LYS A 265 -5.13 -9.38 -13.39
N PRO A 266 -5.57 -8.32 -12.67
CA PRO A 266 -6.91 -8.24 -12.09
C PRO A 266 -8.06 -8.48 -13.09
N MET A 267 -7.92 -7.99 -14.32
CA MET A 267 -8.91 -8.14 -15.40
C MET A 267 -9.16 -9.58 -15.84
N ILE A 268 -8.17 -10.48 -15.68
CA ILE A 268 -8.30 -11.91 -16.02
C ILE A 268 -8.76 -12.68 -14.79
N VAL A 269 -8.16 -12.39 -13.63
CA VAL A 269 -8.54 -12.98 -12.33
C VAL A 269 -10.02 -12.81 -12.04
N ARG A 270 -10.56 -11.61 -12.21
CA ARG A 270 -11.99 -11.31 -11.99
C ARG A 270 -12.88 -12.24 -12.82
N ARG A 271 -12.58 -12.39 -14.12
CA ARG A 271 -13.34 -13.27 -15.03
C ARG A 271 -13.28 -14.73 -14.61
N VAL A 272 -12.12 -15.20 -14.11
CA VAL A 272 -12.00 -16.56 -13.58
C VAL A 272 -12.86 -16.74 -12.33
N VAL A 273 -12.83 -15.80 -11.39
CA VAL A 273 -13.57 -15.89 -10.11
C VAL A 273 -15.08 -15.75 -10.31
N ASP A 274 -15.50 -14.91 -11.25
CA ASP A 274 -16.89 -14.68 -11.64
C ASP A 274 -17.48 -15.88 -12.43
N ASN A 275 -16.65 -16.80 -12.94
CA ASN A 275 -17.12 -18.00 -13.65
C ASN A 275 -17.83 -18.98 -12.67
N PRO A 276 -19.05 -19.47 -13.00
CA PRO A 276 -19.78 -20.41 -12.14
C PRO A 276 -19.01 -21.68 -11.76
N TYR A 277 -18.19 -22.20 -12.67
CA TYR A 277 -17.42 -23.45 -12.50
C TYR A 277 -16.05 -23.25 -11.84
N CYS A 278 -15.75 -22.02 -11.41
CA CYS A 278 -14.47 -21.70 -10.78
C CYS A 278 -14.28 -22.47 -9.45
N PRO A 279 -13.15 -23.21 -9.29
CA PRO A 279 -12.90 -24.01 -8.09
C PRO A 279 -12.98 -23.19 -6.81
N SER A 280 -13.50 -23.81 -5.74
CA SER A 280 -13.63 -23.14 -4.44
C SER A 280 -12.28 -22.61 -3.95
N HIS A 281 -11.19 -23.39 -4.02
CA HIS A 281 -9.86 -22.95 -3.58
C HIS A 281 -9.28 -21.78 -4.39
N VAL A 282 -9.64 -21.63 -5.67
CA VAL A 282 -9.30 -20.45 -6.48
C VAL A 282 -10.01 -19.21 -5.94
N LYS A 283 -11.32 -19.33 -5.63
CA LYS A 283 -12.09 -18.26 -4.98
C LYS A 283 -11.50 -17.90 -3.61
N ARG A 284 -11.10 -18.91 -2.80
CA ARG A 284 -10.43 -18.69 -1.48
C ARG A 284 -9.11 -17.92 -1.61
N ASP A 285 -8.25 -18.34 -2.53
CA ASP A 285 -6.93 -17.74 -2.74
C ASP A 285 -7.00 -16.31 -3.33
N TYR A 286 -8.05 -16.01 -4.09
CA TYR A 286 -8.35 -14.64 -4.52
C TYR A 286 -8.92 -13.81 -3.37
N LEU A 287 -9.86 -14.35 -2.60
CA LEU A 287 -10.47 -13.65 -1.48
C LEU A 287 -9.43 -13.29 -0.40
N ASP A 288 -8.54 -14.23 -0.09
CA ASP A 288 -7.45 -14.00 0.86
C ASP A 288 -6.45 -12.95 0.35
N TYR A 289 -6.16 -12.94 -0.96
CA TYR A 289 -5.41 -11.84 -1.58
C TYR A 289 -6.12 -10.50 -1.41
N VAL A 290 -7.43 -10.41 -1.71
CA VAL A 290 -8.21 -9.16 -1.60
C VAL A 290 -8.29 -8.68 -0.14
N LEU A 291 -8.62 -9.57 0.79
CA LEU A 291 -8.68 -9.25 2.22
C LEU A 291 -7.31 -8.83 2.75
N THR A 292 -6.21 -9.49 2.35
CA THR A 292 -4.86 -9.16 2.84
C THR A 292 -4.31 -7.86 2.21
N LYS A 293 -4.58 -7.60 0.93
CA LYS A 293 -4.02 -6.45 0.20
C LYS A 293 -4.87 -5.18 0.26
N HIS A 294 -6.19 -5.32 0.21
CA HIS A 294 -7.11 -4.20 -0.01
C HIS A 294 -8.07 -3.97 1.17
N LEU A 295 -8.38 -5.01 1.97
CA LEU A 295 -9.31 -4.91 3.11
C LEU A 295 -8.72 -5.50 4.42
N PRO A 296 -7.47 -5.18 4.82
CA PRO A 296 -6.78 -5.87 5.94
C PRO A 296 -7.49 -5.72 7.29
N ARG A 297 -8.24 -4.62 7.50
CA ARG A 297 -9.06 -4.42 8.71
C ARG A 297 -10.22 -5.41 8.86
N PHE A 298 -10.68 -6.01 7.77
CA PHE A 298 -11.82 -6.95 7.76
C PHE A 298 -11.38 -8.41 7.64
N HIS A 299 -10.09 -8.67 7.38
CA HIS A 299 -9.52 -10.02 7.21
C HIS A 299 -9.76 -10.92 8.43
N GLY A 300 -9.62 -10.36 9.65
CA GLY A 300 -9.89 -11.07 10.90
C GLY A 300 -11.37 -11.38 11.10
N THR A 301 -12.21 -10.34 11.19
CA THR A 301 -13.63 -10.43 11.54
C THR A 301 -14.41 -11.36 10.61
N LEU A 302 -14.21 -11.23 9.29
CA LEU A 302 -14.92 -12.05 8.29
C LEU A 302 -14.53 -13.53 8.36
N ARG A 303 -13.29 -13.86 8.77
CA ARG A 303 -12.83 -15.25 9.00
C ARG A 303 -13.30 -15.84 10.33
N THR A 304 -13.69 -15.02 11.30
CA THR A 304 -14.09 -15.49 12.64
C THR A 304 -15.60 -15.61 12.82
N GLU A 305 -16.41 -14.86 12.06
CA GLU A 305 -17.86 -14.79 12.25
C GLU A 305 -18.65 -15.55 11.17
N ILE A 306 -18.08 -15.72 9.97
CA ILE A 306 -18.76 -16.41 8.86
C ILE A 306 -18.03 -17.71 8.53
N TYR A 307 -18.68 -18.83 8.85
CA TYR A 307 -18.14 -20.18 8.65
C TYR A 307 -18.55 -20.80 7.29
N ASP A 308 -19.64 -20.30 6.68
CA ASP A 308 -20.11 -20.72 5.36
C ASP A 308 -19.52 -19.86 4.23
N TRP A 309 -19.25 -20.49 3.08
CA TRP A 309 -18.58 -19.84 1.95
C TRP A 309 -19.49 -18.99 1.08
N ASP A 310 -20.75 -19.38 0.92
CA ASP A 310 -21.70 -18.63 0.10
C ASP A 310 -22.21 -17.40 0.85
N ASP A 311 -22.41 -17.51 2.18
CA ASP A 311 -22.70 -16.37 3.06
C ASP A 311 -21.55 -15.35 3.09
N LEU A 312 -20.29 -15.81 3.15
CA LEU A 312 -19.13 -14.91 3.11
C LEU A 312 -19.01 -14.17 1.77
N LEU A 313 -19.22 -14.88 0.66
CA LEU A 313 -19.26 -14.28 -0.68
C LEU A 313 -20.40 -13.28 -0.83
N GLN A 314 -21.58 -13.57 -0.26
CA GLN A 314 -22.74 -12.68 -0.32
C GLN A 314 -22.55 -11.44 0.55
N ALA A 315 -22.07 -11.60 1.79
CA ALA A 315 -21.73 -10.48 2.68
C ALA A 315 -20.66 -9.57 2.06
N MET A 316 -19.64 -10.15 1.42
CA MET A 316 -18.61 -9.37 0.74
C MET A 316 -19.10 -8.68 -0.53
N LYS A 317 -20.01 -9.27 -1.32
CA LYS A 317 -20.67 -8.55 -2.43
C LYS A 317 -21.40 -7.31 -1.94
N ILE A 318 -22.22 -7.45 -0.88
CA ILE A 318 -22.94 -6.32 -0.27
C ILE A 318 -21.95 -5.26 0.24
N CYS A 319 -20.87 -5.67 0.91
CA CYS A 319 -19.84 -4.74 1.36
C CYS A 319 -19.14 -4.02 0.19
N LEU A 320 -18.87 -4.70 -0.94
CA LEU A 320 -18.25 -4.11 -2.12
C LEU A 320 -19.20 -3.21 -2.93
N GLU A 321 -20.51 -3.48 -2.91
CA GLU A 321 -21.53 -2.63 -3.53
C GLU A 321 -21.79 -1.35 -2.72
N VAL A 322 -21.70 -1.43 -1.39
CA VAL A 322 -21.83 -0.29 -0.47
C VAL A 322 -20.51 0.49 -0.32
N TRP A 323 -19.35 -0.17 -0.47
CA TRP A 323 -18.05 0.49 -0.40
C TRP A 323 -17.77 1.30 -1.66
N ASN A 324 -17.91 2.61 -1.53
CA ASN A 324 -17.44 3.59 -2.49
C ASN A 324 -16.06 4.11 -2.03
N PRO A 325 -14.94 3.41 -2.31
CA PRO A 325 -13.62 3.89 -1.93
C PRO A 325 -13.36 5.26 -2.58
N PRO A 326 -12.64 6.18 -1.90
CA PRO A 326 -12.19 7.40 -2.55
C PRO A 326 -11.38 7.00 -3.80
N ARG A 327 -11.76 7.54 -4.97
CA ARG A 327 -11.11 7.22 -6.25
C ARG A 327 -9.59 7.30 -6.08
N GLU A 328 -8.91 6.15 -6.13
CA GLU A 328 -7.45 6.10 -6.11
C GLU A 328 -6.91 6.99 -7.23
N ILE A 329 -5.81 7.69 -6.93
CA ILE A 329 -5.11 8.71 -7.73
C ILE A 329 -5.59 8.74 -9.19
N ALA A 330 -6.42 9.73 -9.51
CA ALA A 330 -7.02 9.83 -10.83
C ALA A 330 -5.93 9.72 -11.93
N PRO A 331 -6.15 8.88 -12.95
CA PRO A 331 -5.09 8.42 -13.84
C PRO A 331 -4.38 9.60 -14.52
N ILE A 332 -3.06 9.47 -14.69
CA ILE A 332 -2.28 10.48 -15.41
C ILE A 332 -2.77 10.47 -16.86
N ILE A 333 -3.43 11.57 -17.25
CA ILE A 333 -4.03 11.72 -18.57
C ILE A 333 -2.96 11.52 -19.65
N GLU A 334 -3.28 10.67 -20.63
CA GLU A 334 -2.52 10.61 -21.87
C GLU A 334 -2.85 11.86 -22.67
N ILE A 335 -1.80 12.63 -22.95
CA ILE A 335 -1.89 13.90 -23.65
C ILE A 335 -1.63 13.66 -25.12
N ASP A 336 -2.53 14.17 -25.94
CA ASP A 336 -2.39 14.14 -27.39
C ASP A 336 -1.48 15.29 -27.84
N ILE A 337 -0.22 14.97 -28.18
CA ILE A 337 0.78 15.94 -28.64
C ILE A 337 0.48 16.40 -30.08
N GLU A 338 -0.42 15.73 -30.80
CA GLU A 338 -0.85 16.15 -32.14
C GLU A 338 -1.88 17.29 -32.08
N ASP A 339 -2.54 17.50 -30.93
CA ASP A 339 -3.38 18.68 -30.69
C ASP A 339 -2.51 19.97 -30.76
N PRO A 340 -2.83 20.94 -31.63
CA PRO A 340 -2.00 22.11 -31.84
C PRO A 340 -1.75 22.97 -30.59
N ALA A 341 -2.73 23.09 -29.69
CA ALA A 341 -2.61 23.91 -28.49
C ALA A 341 -1.75 23.21 -27.43
N ILE A 342 -1.89 21.88 -27.31
CA ILE A 342 -1.02 21.06 -26.46
C ILE A 342 0.42 21.08 -26.99
N ASN A 343 0.62 20.94 -28.29
CA ASN A 343 1.94 21.01 -28.91
C ASN A 343 2.59 22.37 -28.68
N GLU A 344 1.85 23.48 -28.81
CA GLU A 344 2.37 24.83 -28.52
C GLU A 344 2.88 24.95 -27.07
N ILE A 345 2.12 24.43 -26.10
CA ILE A 345 2.52 24.37 -24.68
C ILE A 345 3.76 23.49 -24.52
N PHE A 346 3.80 22.31 -25.15
CA PHE A 346 4.91 21.36 -25.04
C PHE A 346 6.20 21.92 -25.65
N GLN A 347 6.14 22.51 -26.84
CA GLN A 347 7.28 23.19 -27.48
C GLN A 347 7.75 24.39 -26.66
N SER A 348 6.83 25.17 -26.09
CA SER A 348 7.17 26.29 -25.22
C SER A 348 7.85 25.84 -23.93
N LEU A 349 7.40 24.73 -23.34
CA LEU A 349 8.05 24.11 -22.19
C LEU A 349 9.42 23.50 -22.55
N ALA A 350 9.54 22.88 -23.73
CA ALA A 350 10.80 22.36 -24.25
C ALA A 350 11.85 23.46 -24.46
N ASN A 351 11.43 24.63 -24.96
CA ASN A 351 12.31 25.76 -25.25
C ASN A 351 12.61 26.64 -24.03
N TYR A 352 11.57 27.12 -23.34
CA TYR A 352 11.70 28.09 -22.24
C TYR A 352 11.88 27.44 -20.87
N LYS A 353 11.75 26.12 -20.75
CA LYS A 353 11.91 25.31 -19.51
C LYS A 353 10.95 25.63 -18.36
N GLN A 354 10.18 26.71 -18.42
CA GLN A 354 9.18 27.05 -17.42
C GLN A 354 7.88 27.63 -18.00
N VAL A 355 6.75 27.05 -17.59
CA VAL A 355 5.40 27.38 -18.06
C VAL A 355 4.43 27.44 -16.88
N VAL A 356 3.45 28.34 -16.93
CA VAL A 356 2.28 28.37 -16.03
C VAL A 356 1.00 28.10 -16.83
N LEU A 357 0.25 27.09 -16.43
CA LEU A 357 -1.12 26.84 -16.89
C LEU A 357 -2.10 27.61 -15.99
N TYR A 358 -2.82 28.59 -16.54
CA TYR A 358 -3.74 29.42 -15.76
C TYR A 358 -5.18 29.33 -16.24
N GLY A 359 -6.13 29.69 -15.37
CA GLY A 359 -7.54 29.76 -15.74
C GLY A 359 -8.51 29.47 -14.58
N PRO A 360 -9.80 29.33 -14.86
CA PRO A 360 -10.84 29.07 -13.86
C PRO A 360 -10.64 27.77 -13.06
N PRO A 361 -11.22 27.64 -11.87
CA PRO A 361 -11.23 26.38 -11.13
C PRO A 361 -11.99 25.30 -11.93
N GLY A 362 -11.51 24.06 -11.85
CA GLY A 362 -12.15 22.93 -12.54
C GLY A 362 -11.92 22.83 -14.05
N THR A 363 -10.96 23.56 -14.64
CA THR A 363 -10.56 23.40 -16.06
C THR A 363 -9.44 22.37 -16.28
N SER A 364 -9.20 21.48 -15.31
CA SER A 364 -8.24 20.36 -15.41
C SER A 364 -6.75 20.74 -15.53
N LYS A 365 -6.35 21.99 -15.25
CA LYS A 365 -4.95 22.48 -15.26
C LYS A 365 -3.94 21.52 -14.62
N THR A 366 -4.19 21.10 -13.37
CA THR A 366 -3.33 20.18 -12.62
C THR A 366 -3.22 18.79 -13.27
N TYR A 367 -4.25 18.35 -14.01
CA TYR A 367 -4.19 17.11 -14.78
C TYR A 367 -3.35 17.29 -16.05
N PHE A 368 -3.52 18.39 -16.78
CA PHE A 368 -2.69 18.72 -17.95
C PHE A 368 -1.21 18.87 -17.57
N ALA A 369 -0.89 19.56 -16.47
CA ALA A 369 0.48 19.67 -15.97
C ALA A 369 1.12 18.29 -15.68
N LYS A 370 0.35 17.35 -15.09
CA LYS A 370 0.83 15.98 -14.82
C LYS A 370 1.02 15.18 -16.11
N GLY A 371 0.14 15.32 -17.10
CA GLY A 371 0.32 14.68 -18.41
C GLY A 371 1.54 15.22 -19.17
N LEU A 372 1.74 16.53 -19.20
CA LEU A 372 2.91 17.16 -19.84
C LEU A 372 4.21 16.74 -19.17
N ALA A 373 4.20 16.61 -17.84
CA ALA A 373 5.32 16.09 -17.09
C ALA A 373 5.61 14.61 -17.40
N LYS A 374 4.57 13.76 -17.54
CA LYS A 374 4.71 12.35 -17.97
C LYS A 374 5.36 12.24 -19.34
N GLU A 375 4.99 13.10 -20.28
CA GLU A 375 5.59 13.09 -21.61
C GLU A 375 7.06 13.55 -21.60
N LEU A 376 7.35 14.68 -20.95
CA LEU A 376 8.72 15.21 -20.85
C LEU A 376 9.73 14.20 -20.29
N VAL A 377 9.34 13.40 -19.29
CA VAL A 377 10.25 12.42 -18.67
C VAL A 377 10.34 11.09 -19.45
N GLY A 378 9.66 10.95 -20.58
CA GLY A 378 9.65 9.71 -21.37
C GLY A 378 8.75 8.62 -20.77
N GLY A 379 7.59 9.01 -20.25
CA GLY A 379 6.52 8.10 -19.85
C GLY A 379 6.52 7.65 -18.38
N GLU A 380 5.57 6.77 -18.09
CA GLU A 380 5.12 6.47 -16.72
C GLU A 380 6.20 5.81 -15.83
N LYS A 381 7.15 5.08 -16.44
CA LYS A 381 8.27 4.46 -15.74
C LYS A 381 9.15 5.49 -15.03
N ASN A 382 9.37 6.64 -15.66
CA ASN A 382 10.22 7.71 -15.12
C ASN A 382 9.41 8.74 -14.31
N TYR A 383 8.09 8.81 -14.49
CA TYR A 383 7.22 9.77 -13.81
C TYR A 383 7.44 9.81 -12.29
N LYS A 384 7.42 8.64 -11.62
CA LYS A 384 7.54 8.56 -10.16
C LYS A 384 8.92 8.94 -9.61
N SER A 385 9.99 8.87 -10.42
CA SER A 385 11.35 9.20 -10.01
C SER A 385 11.77 10.62 -10.40
N ASN A 386 11.24 11.13 -11.51
CA ASN A 386 11.69 12.35 -12.17
C ASN A 386 10.70 13.51 -12.10
N VAL A 387 9.44 13.27 -11.72
CA VAL A 387 8.43 14.32 -11.51
C VAL A 387 8.23 14.54 -10.01
N LEU A 388 8.46 15.76 -9.56
CA LEU A 388 8.17 16.22 -8.20
C LEU A 388 6.95 17.14 -8.25
N PHE A 389 5.94 16.85 -7.43
CA PHE A 389 4.71 17.64 -7.36
C PHE A 389 4.62 18.29 -5.98
N ILE A 390 4.49 19.60 -5.94
CA ILE A 390 4.18 20.36 -4.73
C ILE A 390 3.02 21.31 -4.98
N GLN A 391 2.33 21.70 -3.92
CA GLN A 391 1.27 22.70 -3.92
C GLN A 391 1.71 23.84 -3.00
N PHE A 392 1.67 25.08 -3.48
CA PHE A 392 2.03 26.24 -2.67
C PHE A 392 0.86 26.69 -1.78
N HIS A 393 1.22 27.24 -0.62
CA HIS A 393 0.30 27.77 0.38
C HIS A 393 0.89 29.05 1.02
N PRO A 394 0.09 29.92 1.65
CA PRO A 394 0.57 31.21 2.14
C PRO A 394 1.76 31.14 3.12
N SER A 395 1.89 30.05 3.87
CA SER A 395 3.00 29.84 4.81
C SER A 395 4.31 29.33 4.19
N TYR A 396 4.40 29.18 2.86
CA TYR A 396 5.60 28.64 2.21
C TYR A 396 6.73 29.67 2.25
N SER A 397 7.93 29.25 2.63
CA SER A 397 9.11 30.11 2.76
C SER A 397 10.26 29.70 1.83
N TYR A 398 11.33 30.49 1.82
CA TYR A 398 12.58 30.11 1.14
C TYR A 398 13.19 28.88 1.83
N GLU A 399 13.10 28.83 3.16
CA GLU A 399 13.64 27.80 4.04
C GLU A 399 12.95 26.44 3.90
N ASP A 400 11.76 26.41 3.29
CA ASP A 400 11.02 25.20 2.90
C ASP A 400 11.31 24.77 1.45
N PHE A 401 11.75 25.69 0.59
CA PHE A 401 11.84 25.48 -0.86
C PHE A 401 13.28 25.29 -1.36
N VAL A 402 14.21 26.14 -0.93
CA VAL A 402 15.58 26.20 -1.44
C VAL A 402 16.57 25.58 -0.45
N GLU A 403 16.81 26.24 0.68
CA GLU A 403 17.58 25.73 1.82
C GLU A 403 17.30 26.55 3.08
N GLY A 404 17.51 25.96 4.26
CA GLY A 404 17.31 26.66 5.53
C GLY A 404 18.14 26.08 6.67
N LEU A 405 18.21 26.79 7.79
CA LEU A 405 18.88 26.35 9.02
C LEU A 405 17.90 25.57 9.91
N PHE A 406 18.20 24.31 10.18
CA PHE A 406 17.37 23.42 11.00
C PHE A 406 18.11 22.96 12.26
N PRO A 407 17.44 22.92 13.41
CA PRO A 407 18.03 22.38 14.63
C PRO A 407 18.23 20.87 14.53
N LYS A 408 19.30 20.39 15.14
CA LYS A 408 19.66 18.98 15.27
C LYS A 408 20.33 18.77 16.62
N THR A 409 20.05 17.64 17.25
CA THR A 409 20.75 17.22 18.47
C THR A 409 22.02 16.48 18.08
N ASP A 410 23.16 16.85 18.66
CA ASP A 410 24.42 16.10 18.54
C ASP A 410 24.43 14.85 19.45
N ASP A 411 25.49 14.04 19.36
CA ASP A 411 25.64 12.81 20.17
C ASP A 411 25.79 13.09 21.69
N GLN A 412 25.94 14.35 22.09
CA GLN A 412 26.07 14.80 23.48
C GLN A 412 24.77 15.43 24.02
N GLY A 413 23.74 15.61 23.19
CA GLY A 413 22.47 16.23 23.58
C GLY A 413 22.38 17.74 23.30
N ASN A 414 23.40 18.37 22.72
CA ASN A 414 23.39 19.81 22.41
C ASN A 414 22.59 20.09 21.14
N VAL A 415 21.92 21.24 21.07
CA VAL A 415 21.27 21.72 19.84
C VAL A 415 22.30 22.46 18.98
N ILE A 416 22.62 21.88 17.83
CA ILE A 416 23.38 22.50 16.74
C ILE A 416 22.43 22.86 15.60
N PHE A 417 22.83 23.79 14.73
CA PHE A 417 22.09 24.12 13.50
C PHE A 417 22.82 23.56 12.28
N GLU A 418 22.11 22.82 11.43
CA GLU A 418 22.61 22.33 10.14
C GLU A 418 21.81 22.97 8.99
N ILE A 419 22.50 23.31 7.90
CA ILE A 419 21.84 23.78 6.68
C ILE A 419 21.28 22.56 5.94
N LYS A 420 19.99 22.59 5.59
CA LYS A 420 19.34 21.53 4.81
C LYS A 420 18.98 22.03 3.42
N GLU A 421 19.37 21.26 2.42
CA GLU A 421 18.93 21.41 1.04
C GLU A 421 17.46 20.99 0.94
N GLN A 422 16.62 21.82 0.31
CA GLN A 422 15.18 21.61 0.23
C GLN A 422 14.72 21.23 -1.18
N ILE A 423 13.41 21.24 -1.39
CA ILE A 423 12.69 20.68 -2.53
C ILE A 423 13.28 21.09 -3.88
N PHE A 424 13.52 22.39 -4.09
CA PHE A 424 14.07 22.92 -5.34
C PHE A 424 15.54 22.52 -5.54
N LYS A 425 16.36 22.67 -4.51
CA LYS A 425 17.80 22.37 -4.55
C LYS A 425 18.05 20.86 -4.76
N ASN A 426 17.28 20.01 -4.08
CA ASN A 426 17.30 18.56 -4.29
C ASN A 426 16.79 18.15 -5.70
N ALA A 427 15.84 18.89 -6.28
CA ALA A 427 15.39 18.64 -7.66
C ALA A 427 16.48 19.02 -8.68
N CYS A 428 17.21 20.11 -8.46
CA CYS A 428 18.36 20.51 -9.28
C CYS A 428 19.48 19.46 -9.19
N LYS A 429 19.87 19.07 -7.97
CA LYS A 429 20.90 18.04 -7.73
C LYS A 429 20.61 16.72 -8.46
N LYS A 430 19.36 16.23 -8.39
CA LYS A 430 18.93 15.04 -9.16
C LYS A 430 19.04 15.21 -10.68
N ALA A 431 18.82 16.42 -11.18
CA ALA A 431 18.94 16.73 -12.60
C ALA A 431 20.42 16.84 -13.05
N GLU A 432 21.29 17.36 -12.19
CA GLU A 432 22.76 17.31 -12.36
C GLU A 432 23.32 15.88 -12.33
N ASP A 433 22.82 15.02 -11.43
CA ASP A 433 23.27 13.63 -11.28
C ASP A 433 22.93 12.74 -12.50
N ASP A 434 21.90 13.07 -13.30
CA ASP A 434 21.59 12.36 -14.55
C ASP A 434 21.21 13.31 -15.71
N PRO A 435 22.18 13.99 -16.35
CA PRO A 435 21.95 14.99 -17.38
C PRO A 435 21.25 14.47 -18.65
N ARG A 436 21.13 13.16 -18.81
CA ARG A 436 20.48 12.50 -19.96
C ARG A 436 18.97 12.35 -19.78
N LYS A 437 18.44 12.60 -18.57
CA LYS A 437 17.02 12.53 -18.28
C LYS A 437 16.47 13.92 -17.98
N ASN A 438 15.22 14.14 -18.38
CA ASN A 438 14.46 15.30 -17.97
C ASN A 438 13.90 15.08 -16.55
N PHE A 439 13.80 16.16 -15.78
CA PHE A 439 13.17 16.22 -14.46
C PHE A 439 12.15 17.35 -14.45
N VAL A 440 11.03 17.18 -13.76
CA VAL A 440 9.92 18.15 -13.79
C VAL A 440 9.47 18.50 -12.37
N LEU A 441 9.46 19.78 -12.05
CA LEU A 441 8.88 20.31 -10.82
C LEU A 441 7.51 20.94 -11.13
N ILE A 442 6.43 20.31 -10.67
CA ILE A 442 5.08 20.86 -10.77
C ILE A 442 4.80 21.70 -9.51
N LEU A 443 4.43 22.96 -9.73
CA LEU A 443 4.09 23.97 -8.72
C LEU A 443 2.58 24.26 -8.80
N ASP A 444 1.76 23.47 -8.12
CA ASP A 444 0.32 23.62 -8.12
C ASP A 444 -0.11 24.82 -7.25
N GLU A 445 -1.10 25.60 -7.72
CA GLU A 445 -1.57 26.82 -7.08
C GLU A 445 -0.45 27.84 -6.79
N ILE A 446 0.41 28.07 -7.79
CA ILE A 446 1.65 28.85 -7.70
C ILE A 446 1.45 30.27 -7.12
N ASN A 447 0.28 30.88 -7.35
CA ASN A 447 -0.08 32.21 -6.87
C ASN A 447 -0.61 32.26 -5.42
N ARG A 448 -0.53 31.17 -4.65
CA ARG A 448 -0.88 31.14 -3.21
C ARG A 448 0.29 31.40 -2.26
N ALA A 449 1.51 31.56 -2.77
CA ALA A 449 2.67 31.97 -1.99
C ALA A 449 3.33 33.21 -2.61
N ASP A 450 4.11 33.94 -1.81
CA ASP A 450 4.96 35.03 -2.30
C ASP A 450 6.16 34.43 -3.05
N LEU A 451 6.07 34.42 -4.37
CA LEU A 451 7.06 33.78 -5.25
C LEU A 451 8.41 34.49 -5.21
N SER A 452 8.43 35.81 -5.03
CA SER A 452 9.67 36.59 -4.88
C SER A 452 10.40 36.19 -3.60
N LYS A 453 9.66 36.00 -2.50
CA LYS A 453 10.20 35.52 -1.22
C LYS A 453 10.63 34.05 -1.29
N VAL A 454 9.82 33.17 -1.87
CA VAL A 454 10.07 31.72 -1.92
C VAL A 454 11.27 31.35 -2.81
N PHE A 455 11.45 32.03 -3.95
CA PHE A 455 12.60 31.77 -4.83
C PHE A 455 13.88 32.53 -4.46
N GLY A 456 13.78 33.66 -3.75
CA GLY A 456 14.94 34.47 -3.36
C GLY A 456 15.86 34.82 -4.55
N GLU A 457 17.16 34.62 -4.37
CA GLU A 457 18.20 34.84 -5.36
C GLU A 457 18.08 33.96 -6.62
N ILE A 458 17.57 32.72 -6.48
CA ILE A 458 17.38 31.76 -7.59
C ILE A 458 16.40 32.31 -8.63
N PHE A 459 15.54 33.24 -8.24
CA PHE A 459 14.62 33.93 -9.14
C PHE A 459 15.30 34.60 -10.33
N SER A 460 16.56 35.04 -10.19
CA SER A 460 17.38 35.57 -11.28
C SER A 460 17.88 34.45 -12.22
N ALA A 461 18.35 33.34 -11.65
CA ALA A 461 18.84 32.18 -12.39
C ALA A 461 17.75 31.45 -13.20
N LEU A 462 16.46 31.65 -12.91
CA LEU A 462 15.37 31.14 -13.77
C LEU A 462 15.44 31.69 -15.20
N GLU A 463 15.86 32.94 -15.36
CA GLU A 463 16.02 33.61 -16.66
C GLU A 463 17.36 33.25 -17.29
N TYR A 464 18.44 33.29 -16.50
CA TYR A 464 19.80 33.00 -16.93
C TYR A 464 20.34 31.75 -16.23
N ARG A 465 19.87 30.57 -16.63
CA ARG A 465 20.17 29.29 -15.96
C ARG A 465 21.65 28.90 -15.85
N LYS A 466 22.50 29.52 -16.65
CA LYS A 466 23.97 29.33 -16.65
C LYS A 466 24.70 30.30 -15.73
N ASP A 467 24.01 31.34 -15.24
CA ASP A 467 24.61 32.36 -14.39
C ASP A 467 24.64 31.83 -12.95
N ILE A 468 25.77 32.07 -12.28
CA ILE A 468 26.01 31.61 -10.92
C ILE A 468 25.35 32.59 -9.94
N VAL A 469 24.49 32.06 -9.07
CA VAL A 469 23.96 32.78 -7.90
C VAL A 469 24.58 32.22 -6.63
N LYS A 470 24.83 33.08 -5.63
CA LYS A 470 25.32 32.64 -4.32
C LYS A 470 24.17 32.45 -3.36
N LEU A 471 24.05 31.25 -2.78
CA LEU A 471 22.94 30.91 -1.90
C LEU A 471 23.07 31.58 -0.52
N LEU A 472 21.93 32.02 0.03
CA LEU A 472 21.85 32.85 1.23
C LEU A 472 22.45 32.20 2.49
N TYR A 473 22.18 30.92 2.75
CA TYR A 473 22.62 30.24 3.98
C TYR A 473 23.96 29.54 3.82
N SER A 474 24.12 28.77 2.74
CA SER A 474 25.33 27.97 2.51
C SER A 474 26.47 28.76 1.86
N GLY A 475 26.19 29.91 1.25
CA GLY A 475 27.19 30.76 0.57
C GLY A 475 27.79 30.13 -0.69
N ILE A 476 27.29 28.98 -1.13
CA ILE A 476 27.81 28.25 -2.30
C ILE A 476 27.33 28.88 -3.60
N ASP A 477 28.16 28.73 -4.62
CA ASP A 477 27.81 29.01 -6.01
C ASP A 477 26.80 27.96 -6.51
N PHE A 478 25.69 28.41 -7.12
CA PHE A 478 24.57 27.57 -7.56
C PHE A 478 24.07 27.98 -8.95
N THR A 479 23.60 27.01 -9.73
CA THR A 479 23.04 27.18 -11.09
C THR A 479 21.80 26.29 -11.26
N ILE A 480 20.94 26.58 -12.25
CA ILE A 480 19.74 25.75 -12.49
C ILE A 480 19.99 24.81 -13.69
N PRO A 481 19.87 23.48 -13.54
CA PRO A 481 20.12 22.54 -14.64
C PRO A 481 19.20 22.75 -15.84
N SER A 482 19.73 22.56 -17.05
CA SER A 482 18.99 22.76 -18.31
C SER A 482 17.96 21.67 -18.60
N ASN A 483 18.06 20.52 -17.92
CA ASN A 483 17.14 19.38 -17.98
C ASN A 483 16.08 19.38 -16.86
N LEU A 484 16.04 20.41 -16.01
CA LEU A 484 14.96 20.64 -15.04
C LEU A 484 13.87 21.55 -15.64
N TYR A 485 12.63 21.08 -15.68
CA TYR A 485 11.48 21.83 -16.19
C TYR A 485 10.57 22.24 -15.03
N ILE A 486 9.93 23.41 -15.13
CA ILE A 486 9.01 23.91 -14.10
C ILE A 486 7.61 24.11 -14.70
N LEU A 487 6.61 23.49 -14.09
CA LEU A 487 5.21 23.56 -14.51
C LEU A 487 4.35 24.14 -13.39
N GLY A 488 4.03 25.43 -13.47
CA GLY A 488 3.08 26.07 -12.57
C GLY A 488 1.63 25.81 -12.96
N THR A 489 0.73 25.79 -11.98
CA THR A 489 -0.71 25.95 -12.21
C THR A 489 -1.25 27.15 -11.43
N MET A 490 -2.24 27.85 -11.99
CA MET A 490 -2.80 29.06 -11.38
C MET A 490 -4.33 29.12 -11.51
N ASN A 491 -5.02 29.33 -10.38
CA ASN A 491 -6.44 29.69 -10.37
C ASN A 491 -6.60 31.20 -10.54
N THR A 492 -7.46 31.64 -11.46
CA THR A 492 -7.72 33.08 -11.72
C THR A 492 -8.89 33.66 -10.94
N LEU A 493 -9.73 32.83 -10.32
CA LEU A 493 -10.93 33.28 -9.56
C LEU A 493 -10.76 33.20 -8.04
N ASP A 494 -9.61 32.72 -7.54
CA ASP A 494 -9.36 32.59 -6.11
C ASP A 494 -9.11 33.99 -5.52
N LYS A 495 -9.86 34.37 -4.48
CA LYS A 495 -9.73 35.70 -3.82
C LYS A 495 -8.50 35.82 -2.90
N SER A 496 -7.78 34.72 -2.65
CA SER A 496 -6.72 34.59 -1.64
C SER A 496 -5.32 34.43 -2.25
N THR A 497 -5.07 35.13 -3.35
CA THR A 497 -3.84 35.01 -4.15
C THR A 497 -2.90 36.17 -3.88
N VAL A 498 -1.59 35.91 -3.92
CA VAL A 498 -0.57 36.97 -3.88
C VAL A 498 -0.44 37.58 -5.27
N ASP A 499 -0.37 38.91 -5.36
CA ASP A 499 -0.11 39.61 -6.62
C ASP A 499 1.24 39.17 -7.19
N MET A 500 1.23 38.64 -8.41
CA MET A 500 2.47 38.26 -9.10
C MET A 500 3.13 39.50 -9.71
N ASP A 501 4.37 39.78 -9.32
CA ASP A 501 5.15 40.86 -9.91
C ASP A 501 5.43 40.60 -11.42
N PHE A 502 5.53 41.68 -12.20
CA PHE A 502 5.94 41.65 -13.60
C PHE A 502 7.29 40.96 -13.79
N ALA A 503 8.20 41.04 -12.82
CA ALA A 503 9.46 40.30 -12.86
C ALA A 503 9.25 38.78 -12.94
N PHE A 504 8.18 38.24 -12.32
CA PHE A 504 7.81 36.83 -12.40
C PHE A 504 7.18 36.54 -13.76
N MET A 505 6.23 37.38 -14.18
CA MET A 505 5.50 37.19 -15.44
C MET A 505 6.42 37.14 -16.68
N ARG A 506 7.56 37.85 -16.68
CA ARG A 506 8.54 37.79 -17.79
C ARG A 506 9.26 36.44 -17.90
N ARG A 507 9.41 35.70 -16.79
CA ARG A 507 10.28 34.50 -16.71
C ARG A 507 9.57 33.20 -17.03
N PHE A 508 8.23 33.18 -16.93
CA PHE A 508 7.38 32.04 -17.28
C PHE A 508 6.58 32.34 -18.56
N LYS A 509 6.24 31.30 -19.33
CA LYS A 509 5.22 31.43 -20.39
C LYS A 509 3.85 31.03 -19.83
N PHE A 510 2.84 31.85 -20.09
CA PHE A 510 1.50 31.67 -19.54
C PHE A 510 0.55 31.17 -20.62
N PHE A 511 -0.11 30.03 -20.36
CA PHE A 511 -1.11 29.45 -21.25
C PHE A 511 -2.44 29.33 -20.53
N GLU A 512 -3.50 29.87 -21.14
CA GLU A 512 -4.84 29.76 -20.61
C GLU A 512 -5.39 28.35 -20.86
N VAL A 513 -6.01 27.75 -19.84
CA VAL A 513 -6.74 26.49 -19.93
C VAL A 513 -8.22 26.80 -19.70
N PRO A 514 -8.98 27.12 -20.77
CA PRO A 514 -10.37 27.54 -20.66
C PRO A 514 -11.33 26.35 -20.40
N PRO A 515 -12.58 26.64 -20.02
CA PRO A 515 -13.65 25.64 -19.98
C PRO A 515 -13.93 24.99 -21.35
N SER A 516 -13.49 23.74 -21.52
CA SER A 516 -13.73 22.96 -22.75
C SER A 516 -15.06 22.18 -22.75
N VAL A 517 -15.92 22.47 -23.74
CA VAL A 517 -17.12 21.68 -24.05
C VAL A 517 -16.76 20.27 -24.57
N GLY A 518 -15.65 20.14 -25.30
CA GLY A 518 -15.16 18.86 -25.81
C GLY A 518 -14.74 17.92 -24.68
N THR A 519 -14.00 18.44 -23.70
CA THR A 519 -13.59 17.68 -22.50
C THR A 519 -14.80 17.30 -21.65
N LEU A 520 -15.80 18.18 -21.53
CA LEU A 520 -17.06 17.84 -20.88
C LEU A 520 -17.80 16.68 -21.58
N ARG A 521 -17.91 16.70 -22.91
CA ARG A 521 -18.52 15.58 -23.67
C ARG A 521 -17.82 14.27 -23.35
N LYS A 522 -16.49 14.24 -23.50
CA LYS A 522 -15.67 13.05 -23.22
C LYS A 522 -15.87 12.53 -21.79
N LEU A 523 -15.85 13.41 -20.78
CA LEU A 523 -16.09 13.03 -19.38
C LEU A 523 -17.47 12.36 -19.15
N LEU A 524 -18.51 12.82 -19.85
CA LEU A 524 -19.85 12.25 -19.75
C LEU A 524 -19.97 10.94 -20.56
N GLU A 525 -19.32 10.86 -21.72
CA GLU A 525 -19.26 9.65 -22.54
C GLU A 525 -18.48 8.53 -21.83
N ASP A 526 -17.34 8.84 -21.20
CA ASP A 526 -16.56 7.92 -20.35
C ASP A 526 -17.39 7.42 -19.15
N ASN A 527 -18.29 8.26 -18.62
CA ASN A 527 -19.27 7.89 -17.58
C ASN A 527 -20.48 7.09 -18.11
N SER A 528 -20.49 6.69 -19.39
CA SER A 528 -21.57 5.95 -20.06
C SER A 528 -22.92 6.68 -20.11
N VAL A 529 -22.89 8.03 -20.18
CA VAL A 529 -24.10 8.85 -20.28
C VAL A 529 -24.70 8.80 -21.69
N GLU A 530 -26.04 8.75 -21.80
CA GLU A 530 -26.75 8.75 -23.08
C GLU A 530 -26.36 9.97 -23.94
N LYS A 531 -25.93 9.75 -25.19
CA LYS A 531 -25.47 10.79 -26.13
C LYS A 531 -26.42 12.00 -26.27
N LYS A 532 -27.74 11.77 -26.28
CA LYS A 532 -28.75 12.84 -26.33
C LYS A 532 -28.73 13.71 -25.06
N PHE A 533 -28.42 13.12 -23.92
CA PHE A 533 -28.27 13.83 -22.65
C PHE A 533 -26.91 14.53 -22.57
N VAL A 534 -25.83 13.91 -23.07
CA VAL A 534 -24.50 14.56 -23.22
C VAL A 534 -24.61 15.89 -23.98
N GLU A 535 -25.24 15.89 -25.16
CA GLU A 535 -25.42 17.14 -25.95
C GLU A 535 -26.30 18.18 -25.25
N LYS A 536 -27.29 17.73 -24.47
CA LYS A 536 -28.13 18.63 -23.66
C LYS A 536 -27.31 19.31 -22.57
N VAL A 537 -26.48 18.55 -21.83
CA VAL A 537 -25.58 19.09 -20.80
C VAL A 537 -24.52 20.00 -21.43
N ALA A 538 -23.92 19.60 -22.56
CA ALA A 538 -22.95 20.42 -23.30
C ALA A 538 -23.53 21.76 -23.76
N THR A 539 -24.78 21.78 -24.24
CA THR A 539 -25.48 23.01 -24.66
C THR A 539 -25.70 23.95 -23.47
N VAL A 540 -26.14 23.42 -22.32
CA VAL A 540 -26.34 24.20 -21.09
C VAL A 540 -25.03 24.74 -20.56
N PHE A 541 -24.00 23.90 -20.48
CA PHE A 541 -22.67 24.28 -20.05
C PHE A 541 -22.09 25.41 -20.91
N ASN A 542 -22.23 25.33 -22.24
CA ASN A 542 -21.75 26.37 -23.16
C ASN A 542 -22.49 27.71 -22.95
N LYS A 543 -23.80 27.68 -22.68
CA LYS A 543 -24.58 28.89 -22.35
C LYS A 543 -24.17 29.55 -21.04
N ILE A 544 -23.66 28.78 -20.06
CA ILE A 544 -23.22 29.32 -18.77
C ILE A 544 -21.90 30.10 -18.91
N GLN A 545 -21.03 29.73 -19.86
CA GLN A 545 -19.70 30.33 -20.04
C GLN A 545 -19.71 31.84 -20.31
N SER A 546 -20.80 32.39 -20.88
CA SER A 546 -20.93 33.84 -21.10
C SER A 546 -21.23 34.64 -19.83
N ILE A 547 -21.55 33.97 -18.71
CA ILE A 547 -21.89 34.59 -17.42
C ILE A 547 -20.86 34.19 -16.35
N TYR A 548 -20.47 32.92 -16.32
CA TYR A 548 -19.49 32.38 -15.39
C TYR A 548 -18.65 31.29 -16.10
N PRO A 549 -17.30 31.36 -16.06
CA PRO A 549 -16.44 30.42 -16.77
C PRO A 549 -16.34 29.08 -15.99
N LEU A 550 -17.44 28.31 -16.01
CA LEU A 550 -17.64 27.09 -15.24
C LEU A 550 -16.72 25.97 -15.73
N GLY A 551 -15.84 25.45 -14.86
CA GLY A 551 -14.98 24.31 -15.17
C GLY A 551 -15.74 23.02 -15.53
N HIS A 552 -15.23 22.25 -16.49
CA HIS A 552 -15.83 20.97 -16.89
C HIS A 552 -15.60 19.86 -15.85
N ALA A 553 -14.56 19.95 -15.01
CA ALA A 553 -14.24 18.92 -14.03
C ALA A 553 -15.26 18.79 -12.88
N TYR A 554 -16.13 19.79 -12.67
CA TYR A 554 -17.28 19.69 -11.77
C TYR A 554 -18.25 18.56 -12.20
N PHE A 555 -18.29 18.21 -13.49
CA PHE A 555 -19.18 17.20 -14.05
C PHE A 555 -18.56 15.78 -14.08
N LYS A 556 -17.34 15.58 -13.58
CA LYS A 556 -16.57 14.30 -13.66
C LYS A 556 -17.27 13.09 -13.02
N ASP A 557 -18.22 13.32 -12.13
CA ASP A 557 -18.95 12.28 -11.38
C ASP A 557 -20.41 12.13 -11.86
N VAL A 558 -20.85 12.93 -12.86
CA VAL A 558 -22.22 12.92 -13.38
C VAL A 558 -22.47 11.71 -14.26
N LYS A 559 -23.48 10.92 -13.92
CA LYS A 559 -23.99 9.77 -14.70
C LYS A 559 -25.48 9.90 -15.06
N SER A 560 -26.22 10.73 -14.32
CA SER A 560 -27.67 10.83 -14.36
C SER A 560 -28.17 12.27 -14.15
N LYS A 561 -29.47 12.50 -14.37
CA LYS A 561 -30.14 13.76 -13.99
C LYS A 561 -30.08 14.03 -12.49
N ASN A 562 -30.09 12.99 -11.65
CA ASN A 562 -30.05 13.15 -10.20
C ASN A 562 -28.68 13.69 -9.76
N ASP A 563 -27.60 13.24 -10.39
CA ASP A 563 -26.25 13.73 -10.08
C ASP A 563 -26.10 15.21 -10.43
N LEU A 564 -26.81 15.72 -11.46
CA LEU A 564 -26.85 17.15 -11.78
C LEU A 564 -27.66 17.97 -10.76
N LYS A 565 -28.71 17.41 -10.14
CA LYS A 565 -29.37 18.02 -8.98
C LYS A 565 -28.40 18.11 -7.80
N LEU A 566 -27.72 17.01 -7.48
CA LEU A 566 -26.78 16.94 -6.36
C LEU A 566 -25.56 17.87 -6.58
N LEU A 567 -25.03 17.92 -7.80
CA LEU A 567 -23.95 18.83 -8.20
C LEU A 567 -24.35 20.30 -7.99
N TRP A 568 -25.57 20.68 -8.38
CA TRP A 568 -26.06 22.03 -8.07
C TRP A 568 -26.15 22.24 -6.57
N LYS A 569 -26.94 21.41 -5.88
CA LYS A 569 -27.31 21.56 -4.46
C LYS A 569 -26.11 21.58 -3.50
N HIS A 570 -25.06 20.82 -3.80
CA HIS A 570 -23.94 20.60 -2.88
C HIS A 570 -22.61 21.22 -3.32
N GLN A 571 -22.52 21.79 -4.53
CA GLN A 571 -21.28 22.45 -5.01
C GLN A 571 -21.56 23.77 -5.72
N LEU A 572 -22.32 23.77 -6.82
CA LEU A 572 -22.46 24.96 -7.66
C LEU A 572 -23.27 26.07 -6.99
N ASP A 573 -24.31 25.73 -6.22
CA ASP A 573 -25.16 26.70 -5.53
C ASP A 573 -24.37 27.57 -4.55
N PHE A 574 -23.49 26.95 -3.76
CA PHE A 574 -22.60 27.63 -2.82
C PHE A 574 -21.51 28.43 -3.57
N LEU A 575 -20.81 27.79 -4.52
CA LEU A 575 -19.72 28.40 -5.29
C LEU A 575 -20.18 29.68 -6.03
N LEU A 576 -21.34 29.63 -6.69
CA LEU A 576 -21.84 30.75 -7.48
C LEU A 576 -22.35 31.89 -6.58
N LYS A 577 -22.94 31.59 -5.42
CA LYS A 577 -23.30 32.62 -4.42
C LYS A 577 -22.07 33.35 -3.90
N GLU A 578 -21.01 32.62 -3.54
CA GLU A 578 -19.73 33.20 -3.11
C GLU A 578 -19.04 34.03 -4.19
N TYR A 579 -19.20 33.66 -5.47
CA TYR A 579 -18.63 34.39 -6.60
C TYR A 579 -19.40 35.68 -6.93
N PHE A 580 -20.73 35.59 -7.10
CA PHE A 580 -21.56 36.73 -7.50
C PHE A 580 -21.87 37.69 -6.34
N GLY A 581 -21.87 37.19 -5.10
CA GLY A 581 -22.24 37.95 -3.91
C GLY A 581 -23.66 38.53 -3.99
N GLU A 582 -23.94 39.54 -3.17
CA GLU A 582 -25.23 40.24 -3.21
C GLU A 582 -25.37 41.16 -4.45
N ILE A 583 -24.26 41.65 -4.98
CA ILE A 583 -24.23 42.70 -6.02
C ILE A 583 -24.60 42.14 -7.42
N LYS A 584 -24.22 40.89 -7.73
CA LYS A 584 -24.52 40.25 -9.04
C LYS A 584 -25.58 39.15 -8.94
N LYS A 585 -26.55 39.32 -8.04
CA LYS A 585 -27.61 38.32 -7.79
C LYS A 585 -28.41 37.94 -9.05
N GLU A 586 -28.62 38.89 -9.97
CA GLU A 586 -29.29 38.61 -11.25
C GLU A 586 -28.53 37.59 -12.12
N ASP A 587 -27.19 37.63 -12.13
CA ASP A 587 -26.37 36.73 -12.94
C ASP A 587 -26.35 35.32 -12.35
N TYR A 588 -26.38 35.20 -11.02
CA TYR A 588 -26.62 33.92 -10.33
C TYR A 588 -27.99 33.31 -10.73
N GLU A 589 -29.08 34.09 -10.71
CA GLU A 589 -30.40 33.58 -11.10
C GLU A 589 -30.47 33.22 -12.59
N LYS A 590 -29.81 33.98 -13.49
CA LYS A 590 -29.67 33.61 -14.91
C LYS A 590 -28.95 32.27 -15.09
N VAL A 591 -27.81 32.05 -14.40
CA VAL A 591 -27.09 30.77 -14.46
C VAL A 591 -27.95 29.62 -13.95
N LYS A 592 -28.69 29.84 -12.85
CA LYS A 592 -29.62 28.86 -12.27
C LYS A 592 -30.78 28.52 -13.22
N GLU A 593 -31.38 29.52 -13.87
CA GLU A 593 -32.44 29.31 -14.86
C GLU A 593 -31.94 28.53 -16.07
N ILE A 594 -30.78 28.92 -16.63
CA ILE A 594 -30.13 28.22 -17.73
C ILE A 594 -29.84 26.75 -17.36
N TYR A 595 -29.36 26.51 -16.13
CA TYR A 595 -29.06 25.16 -15.65
C TYR A 595 -30.33 24.29 -15.54
N PHE A 596 -31.30 24.67 -14.71
CA PHE A 596 -32.49 23.85 -14.48
C PHE A 596 -33.43 23.78 -15.70
N GLY A 597 -33.75 24.93 -16.29
CA GLY A 597 -34.63 25.01 -17.46
C GLY A 597 -34.01 24.36 -18.69
N GLY A 598 -32.72 24.58 -18.92
CA GLY A 598 -31.97 23.98 -20.02
C GLY A 598 -31.80 22.47 -19.89
N LEU A 599 -31.68 21.93 -18.67
CA LEU A 599 -31.56 20.49 -18.42
C LEU A 599 -32.91 19.77 -18.31
N GLY A 600 -34.01 20.48 -18.05
CA GLY A 600 -35.32 19.87 -17.79
C GLY A 600 -35.29 19.04 -16.51
N ILE A 601 -34.90 19.70 -15.42
CA ILE A 601 -34.73 19.17 -14.06
C ILE A 601 -35.51 20.10 -13.13
N ASP A 602 -36.32 19.56 -12.22
CA ASP A 602 -37.03 20.38 -11.23
C ASP A 602 -36.05 21.06 -10.27
N LYS A 603 -36.42 22.27 -9.83
CA LYS A 603 -35.61 23.12 -8.95
C LYS A 603 -35.54 22.61 -7.49
N ASP A 604 -36.46 21.70 -7.12
CA ASP A 604 -36.64 21.12 -5.78
C ASP A 604 -35.96 19.74 -5.62
#